data_AF-A0A1Y3BJE7-F1
#
_entry.id   AF-A0A1Y3BJE7-F1
#
_cell.length_a   1.000
_cell.length_b   1.000
_cell.length_c   1.000
_cell.angle_alpha   90.00
_cell.angle_beta   90.00
_cell.angle_gamma   90.00
#
_symmetry.space_group_name_H-M   'P 1'
#
loop_
_entity.id
_entity.type
_entity.pdbx_description
1 polymer ?
#
loop_
_entity_poly.entity_id
_entity_poly.type
_entity_poly.pdbx_seq_one_letter_code
_entity_poly.pdbx_strand_id
1 'polypeptide(L)'
;LSNQLKHETETCSSPDIGSVSESLEAQKIELWEHLALLITPCIQRVVEFAKRIPGFSDLTQDDQLILIKLGFFEVWLVHISKTIDFIENTLTFADGSYLSRRQLELMFNVRIEKQDFEWNNSNN
;
A
#
# COMPACT_ATOMS: atom_id res chain seq x y z
N LEU A 1 -21.06 -42.05 44.92
CA LEU A 1 -22.15 -41.20 44.41
C LEU A 1 -21.81 -39.76 44.76
N SER A 2 -21.38 -38.99 43.76
CA SER A 2 -21.56 -37.52 43.65
C SER A 2 -20.89 -36.64 44.73
N ASN A 3 -20.32 -35.47 44.51
CA ASN A 3 -19.96 -34.59 43.39
C ASN A 3 -19.16 -33.42 44.05
N GLN A 4 -18.46 -32.62 43.23
CA GLN A 4 -17.95 -31.26 43.52
C GLN A 4 -16.63 -31.18 44.33
N LEU A 5 -15.62 -30.38 43.97
CA LEU A 5 -15.61 -29.11 43.23
C LEU A 5 -14.28 -28.99 42.45
N LYS A 6 -14.33 -28.79 41.12
CA LYS A 6 -13.20 -28.29 40.33
C LYS A 6 -13.11 -26.79 40.57
N HIS A 7 -11.99 -26.28 41.09
CA HIS A 7 -11.73 -24.85 41.11
C HIS A 7 -11.11 -24.46 39.77
N GLU A 8 -11.85 -23.62 39.04
CA GLU A 8 -11.41 -22.97 37.81
C GLU A 8 -10.22 -22.05 38.09
N THR A 9 -9.14 -22.23 37.34
CA THR A 9 -8.15 -21.19 37.07
C THR A 9 -8.67 -20.36 35.90
N GLU A 10 -9.44 -19.31 36.18
CA GLU A 10 -9.60 -18.20 35.26
C GLU A 10 -8.34 -17.35 35.32
N THR A 11 -7.41 -17.60 34.39
CA THR A 11 -6.35 -16.64 34.09
C THR A 11 -6.91 -15.61 33.11
N CYS A 12 -7.09 -14.38 33.59
CA CYS A 12 -7.40 -13.21 32.78
C CYS A 12 -6.35 -13.08 31.66
N SER A 13 -6.74 -13.35 30.41
CA SER A 13 -5.90 -13.12 29.23
C SER A 13 -5.87 -11.62 28.95
N SER A 14 -4.79 -10.95 29.36
CA SER A 14 -4.47 -9.62 28.85
C SER A 14 -4.35 -9.68 27.31
N PRO A 15 -4.89 -8.71 26.56
CA PRO A 15 -4.74 -8.71 25.11
C PRO A 15 -3.27 -8.49 24.75
N ASP A 16 -2.68 -9.48 24.06
CA ASP A 16 -1.30 -9.46 23.61
C ASP A 16 -1.06 -8.34 22.60
N ILE A 17 -0.17 -7.41 22.95
CA ILE A 17 0.26 -6.28 22.11
C ILE A 17 0.87 -6.77 20.77
N GLY A 18 1.38 -8.02 20.73
CA GLY A 18 1.88 -8.66 19.50
C GLY A 18 0.78 -8.95 18.47
N SER A 19 -0.44 -9.26 18.90
CA SER A 19 -1.57 -9.60 18.01
C SER A 19 -1.98 -8.42 17.12
N VAL A 20 -1.93 -7.19 17.66
CA VAL A 20 -2.30 -5.98 16.92
C VAL A 20 -1.28 -5.64 15.84
N SER A 21 0.01 -5.82 16.13
CA SER A 21 1.09 -5.56 15.16
C SER A 21 1.03 -6.53 13.98
N GLU A 22 0.77 -7.80 14.25
CA GLU A 22 0.66 -8.84 13.22
C GLU A 22 -0.59 -8.63 12.34
N SER A 23 -1.70 -8.22 12.95
CA SER A 23 -2.93 -7.86 12.25
C SER A 23 -2.75 -6.67 11.28
N LEU A 24 -1.94 -5.67 11.66
CA LEU A 24 -1.70 -4.49 10.83
C LEU A 24 -0.83 -4.79 9.61
N GLU A 25 0.21 -5.61 9.78
CA GLU A 25 1.06 -6.04 8.65
C GLU A 25 0.26 -6.92 7.68
N ALA A 26 -0.62 -7.80 8.16
CA ALA A 26 -1.52 -8.55 7.31
C ALA A 26 -2.44 -7.63 6.49
N GLN A 27 -3.07 -6.65 7.14
CA GLN A 27 -3.91 -5.66 6.45
C GLN A 27 -3.11 -4.86 5.41
N LYS A 28 -1.87 -4.50 5.71
CA LYS A 28 -0.99 -3.80 4.77
C LYS A 28 -0.68 -4.67 3.54
N ILE A 29 -0.38 -5.95 3.72
CA ILE A 29 -0.15 -6.89 2.62
C ILE A 29 -1.39 -6.96 1.72
N GLU A 30 -2.58 -7.12 2.29
CA GLU A 30 -3.83 -7.16 1.53
C GLU A 30 -4.06 -5.88 0.71
N LEU A 31 -3.77 -4.71 1.28
CA LEU A 31 -3.88 -3.43 0.58
C LEU A 31 -2.88 -3.32 -0.58
N TRP A 32 -1.65 -3.81 -0.39
CA TRP A 32 -0.63 -3.88 -1.45
C TRP A 32 -1.00 -4.85 -2.57
N GLU A 33 -1.55 -6.02 -2.22
CA GLU A 33 -2.06 -6.98 -3.21
C GLU A 33 -3.19 -6.38 -4.04
N HIS A 34 -4.15 -5.72 -3.38
CA HIS A 34 -5.24 -5.05 -4.06
C HIS A 34 -4.73 -3.97 -5.02
N LEU A 35 -3.79 -3.12 -4.56
CA LEU A 35 -3.17 -2.12 -5.43
C LEU A 35 -2.41 -2.74 -6.61
N ALA A 36 -1.71 -3.87 -6.41
CA ALA A 36 -1.00 -4.56 -7.48
C ALA A 36 -1.96 -5.06 -8.58
N LEU A 37 -3.13 -5.59 -8.19
CA LEU A 37 -4.18 -6.00 -9.13
C LEU A 37 -4.66 -4.81 -9.98
N LEU A 38 -4.74 -3.62 -9.39
CA LEU A 38 -5.18 -2.40 -10.06
C LEU A 38 -4.08 -1.78 -10.95
N ILE A 39 -2.82 -1.88 -10.54
CA ILE A 39 -1.65 -1.40 -11.30
C ILE A 39 -1.40 -2.27 -12.54
N THR A 40 -1.60 -3.58 -12.45
CA THR A 40 -1.33 -4.54 -13.54
C THR A 40 -1.94 -4.13 -14.90
N PRO A 41 -3.24 -3.81 -15.02
CA PRO A 41 -3.82 -3.33 -16.27
C PRO A 41 -3.35 -1.92 -16.66
N CYS A 42 -2.86 -1.11 -15.72
CA CYS A 42 -2.28 0.20 -16.02
C CYS A 42 -0.95 0.08 -16.79
N ILE A 43 -0.16 -0.98 -16.55
CA ILE A 43 1.11 -1.22 -17.25
C ILE A 43 0.88 -1.28 -18.76
N GLN A 44 -0.10 -2.07 -19.20
CA GLN A 44 -0.44 -2.17 -20.63
C GLN A 44 -0.82 -0.82 -21.23
N ARG A 45 -1.64 -0.03 -20.51
CA ARG A 45 -2.05 1.31 -20.95
C ARG A 45 -0.86 2.27 -21.08
N VAL A 46 0.10 2.23 -20.15
CA VAL A 46 1.32 3.05 -20.21
C VAL A 46 2.22 2.61 -21.37
N VAL A 47 2.36 1.30 -21.61
CA VAL A 47 3.12 0.77 -22.75
C VAL A 47 2.48 1.22 -24.08
N GLU A 48 1.17 1.14 -24.21
CA GLU A 48 0.46 1.62 -25.40
C GLU A 48 0.57 3.13 -25.58
N PHE A 49 0.51 3.89 -24.49
CA PHE A 49 0.75 5.33 -24.51
C PHE A 49 2.15 5.65 -25.03
N ALA A 50 3.19 4.99 -24.48
CA ALA A 50 4.57 5.20 -24.90
C ALA A 50 4.77 4.90 -26.39
N LYS A 51 4.19 3.80 -26.90
CA LYS A 51 4.23 3.44 -28.33
C LYS A 51 3.58 4.47 -29.26
N ARG A 52 2.69 5.33 -28.75
CA ARG A 52 2.07 6.42 -29.53
C ARG A 52 2.90 7.70 -29.55
N ILE A 53 3.97 7.80 -28.75
CA ILE A 53 4.88 8.94 -28.73
C ILE A 53 5.77 8.89 -29.98
N PRO A 54 5.80 9.94 -30.81
CA PRO A 54 6.67 10.00 -31.98
C PRO A 54 8.14 9.73 -31.62
N GLY A 55 8.81 8.85 -32.37
CA GLY A 55 10.21 8.48 -32.14
C GLY A 55 10.44 7.43 -31.04
N PHE A 56 9.43 7.07 -30.24
CA PHE A 56 9.62 6.09 -29.16
C PHE A 56 9.89 4.67 -29.70
N SER A 57 9.16 4.26 -30.75
CA SER A 57 9.35 2.94 -31.36
C SER A 57 10.65 2.80 -32.14
N ASP A 58 11.36 3.90 -32.40
CA ASP A 58 12.66 3.91 -33.08
C ASP A 58 13.82 3.63 -32.12
N LEU A 59 13.58 3.70 -30.80
CA LEU A 59 14.55 3.36 -29.76
C LEU A 59 14.78 1.85 -29.66
N THR A 60 15.91 1.44 -29.07
CA THR A 60 16.17 0.02 -28.79
C THR A 60 15.14 -0.54 -27.80
N GLN A 61 14.92 -1.86 -27.84
CA GLN A 61 13.98 -2.50 -26.89
C GLN A 61 14.40 -2.26 -25.44
N ASP A 62 15.70 -2.30 -25.16
CA ASP A 62 16.23 -2.06 -23.82
C ASP A 62 15.94 -0.63 -23.35
N ASP A 63 16.17 0.37 -24.20
CA ASP A 63 15.86 1.76 -23.88
C ASP A 63 14.35 1.98 -23.68
N GLN A 64 13.51 1.37 -24.52
CA GLN A 64 12.05 1.42 -24.35
C GLN A 64 11.63 0.86 -22.98
N LEU A 65 12.20 -0.29 -22.57
CA LEU A 65 11.91 -0.90 -21.28
C LEU A 65 12.40 -0.04 -20.12
N ILE A 66 13.60 0.54 -20.21
CA ILE A 66 14.15 1.44 -19.19
C ILE A 66 13.24 2.66 -19.03
N LEU A 67 12.90 3.34 -20.13
CA LEU A 67 12.04 4.52 -20.11
C LEU A 67 10.66 4.22 -19.51
N ILE A 68 10.06 3.09 -19.89
CA ILE A 68 8.76 2.67 -19.34
C ILE A 68 8.90 2.35 -17.85
N LYS A 69 9.92 1.59 -17.42
CA LYS A 69 10.11 1.23 -16.01
C LYS A 69 10.34 2.46 -15.12
N LEU A 70 11.14 3.42 -15.58
CA LEU A 70 11.44 4.63 -14.83
C LEU A 70 10.26 5.61 -14.82
N GLY A 71 9.58 5.79 -15.95
CA GLY A 71 8.47 6.74 -16.10
C GLY A 71 7.10 6.20 -15.69
N PHE A 72 6.96 4.90 -15.44
CA PHE A 72 5.66 4.28 -15.18
C PHE A 72 4.91 4.95 -14.03
N PHE A 73 5.58 5.11 -12.88
CA PHE A 73 4.95 5.68 -11.69
C PHE A 73 4.54 7.14 -11.90
N GLU A 74 5.34 7.93 -12.61
CA GLU A 74 5.01 9.34 -12.90
C GLU A 74 3.74 9.44 -13.75
N VAL A 75 3.67 8.67 -14.84
CA VAL A 75 2.49 8.64 -15.72
C VAL A 75 1.27 8.08 -14.98
N TRP A 76 1.46 7.02 -14.19
CA TRP A 76 0.41 6.40 -13.41
C TRP A 76 -0.13 7.34 -12.32
N LEU A 77 0.73 8.04 -11.58
CA LEU A 77 0.32 9.02 -10.55
C LEU A 77 -0.47 10.19 -11.15
N VAL A 78 -0.09 10.70 -12.33
CA VAL A 78 -0.86 11.73 -13.03
C VAL A 78 -2.24 11.23 -13.46
N HIS A 79 -2.37 9.93 -13.75
CA HIS A 79 -3.66 9.33 -14.07
C HIS A 79 -4.55 9.14 -12.83
N ILE A 80 -3.96 8.63 -11.76
CA ILE A 80 -4.58 8.38 -10.45
C ILE A 80 -4.98 9.68 -9.74
N SER A 81 -4.23 10.77 -9.93
CA SER A 81 -4.58 12.07 -9.31
C SER A 81 -5.96 12.59 -9.72
N LYS A 82 -6.46 12.18 -10.89
CA LYS A 82 -7.79 12.54 -11.39
C LYS A 82 -8.91 11.77 -10.69
N THR A 83 -8.60 10.69 -10.00
CA THR A 83 -9.56 9.84 -9.30
C THR A 83 -9.50 10.02 -7.77
N ILE A 84 -8.73 11.00 -7.31
CA ILE A 84 -8.71 11.43 -5.92
C ILE A 84 -9.94 12.29 -5.67
N ASP A 85 -10.77 11.84 -4.72
CA ASP A 85 -11.78 12.69 -4.11
C ASP A 85 -11.12 13.51 -2.99
N PHE A 86 -11.03 14.82 -3.19
CA PHE A 86 -10.43 15.74 -2.22
C PHE A 86 -11.32 16.01 -1.01
N ILE A 87 -12.64 15.78 -1.12
CA ILE A 87 -13.60 15.97 -0.03
C ILE A 87 -13.49 14.78 0.93
N GLU A 88 -13.60 13.56 0.39
CA GLU A 88 -13.55 12.33 1.18
C GLU A 88 -12.12 11.85 1.46
N ASN A 89 -11.11 12.46 0.83
CA ASN A 89 -9.71 12.05 0.89
C ASN A 89 -9.53 10.56 0.55
N THR A 90 -10.25 10.10 -0.47
CA THR A 90 -10.20 8.74 -0.97
C THR A 90 -9.62 8.69 -2.37
N LEU A 91 -8.87 7.65 -2.66
CA LEU A 91 -8.50 7.29 -4.02
C LEU A 91 -9.51 6.27 -4.55
N THR A 92 -10.29 6.64 -5.56
CA THR A 92 -11.26 5.72 -6.19
C THR A 92 -10.66 5.10 -7.44
N PHE A 93 -10.92 3.81 -7.65
CA PHE A 93 -10.46 3.05 -8.80
C PHE A 93 -11.57 2.85 -9.84
N ALA A 94 -11.18 2.41 -11.04
CA ALA A 94 -12.09 2.27 -12.17
C ALA A 94 -13.19 1.21 -11.95
N ASP A 95 -12.97 0.25 -11.04
CA ASP A 95 -13.95 -0.77 -10.65
C ASP A 95 -14.91 -0.29 -9.54
N GLY A 96 -14.76 0.96 -9.07
CA GLY A 96 -15.56 1.55 -8.00
C GLY A 96 -15.04 1.26 -6.59
N SER A 97 -13.99 0.45 -6.43
CA SER A 97 -13.30 0.30 -5.15
C SER A 97 -12.56 1.59 -4.77
N TYR A 98 -12.26 1.78 -3.48
CA TYR A 98 -11.54 2.97 -3.03
C TYR A 98 -10.60 2.69 -1.86
N LEU A 99 -9.54 3.48 -1.76
CA LEU A 99 -8.64 3.53 -0.60
C LEU A 99 -8.81 4.85 0.13
N SER A 100 -9.07 4.77 1.43
CA SER A 100 -9.04 5.94 2.31
C SER A 100 -7.61 6.44 2.53
N ARG A 101 -7.49 7.72 2.91
CA ARG A 101 -6.23 8.31 3.39
C ARG A 101 -5.50 7.43 4.41
N ARG A 102 -6.22 6.86 5.39
CA ARG A 102 -5.63 5.98 6.41
C ARG A 102 -5.04 4.70 5.81
N GLN A 103 -5.73 4.08 4.84
CA GLN A 103 -5.20 2.90 4.15
C GLN A 103 -3.97 3.25 3.32
N LEU A 104 -3.97 4.40 2.63
CA LEU A 104 -2.79 4.88 1.90
C LEU A 104 -1.61 5.14 2.85
N GLU A 105 -1.85 5.78 4.02
CA GLU A 105 -0.82 6.00 5.04
C GLU A 105 -0.22 4.69 5.57
N LEU A 106 -1.06 3.67 5.79
CA LEU A 106 -0.62 2.33 6.19
C LEU A 106 0.18 1.62 5.09
N MET A 107 -0.26 1.72 3.84
CA MET A 107 0.44 1.09 2.71
C MET A 107 1.83 1.67 2.51
N PHE A 108 1.93 3.00 2.40
CA PHE A 108 3.17 3.67 2.02
C PHE A 108 4.13 3.86 3.20
N ASN A 109 3.76 3.41 4.40
CA ASN A 109 4.55 3.65 5.61
C ASN A 109 5.01 5.12 5.66
N VAL A 110 4.13 6.10 5.37
CA VAL A 110 4.45 7.54 5.57
C VAL A 110 4.38 7.87 7.06
N ARG A 111 4.95 7.01 7.88
CA ARG A 111 5.58 7.41 9.12
C ARG A 111 7.04 7.60 8.75
N ILE A 112 7.34 8.78 8.16
CA ILE A 112 8.69 9.33 8.24
C ILE A 112 9.10 9.11 9.69
N GLU A 113 10.17 8.36 9.86
CA GLU A 113 10.54 7.74 11.11
C GLU A 113 10.56 8.81 12.22
N LYS A 114 9.50 8.85 13.02
CA LYS A 114 9.60 9.43 14.36
C LYS A 114 10.65 8.66 15.18
N GLN A 115 10.98 7.42 14.78
CA GLN A 115 12.03 6.60 15.38
C GLN A 115 13.45 7.11 15.11
N ASP A 116 13.76 7.61 13.91
CA ASP A 116 15.07 8.22 13.62
C ASP A 116 15.29 9.54 14.40
N PHE A 117 14.22 10.27 14.70
CA PHE A 117 14.30 11.52 15.45
C PHE A 117 14.50 11.30 16.96
N GLU A 118 13.90 10.26 17.54
CA GLU A 118 14.03 9.96 18.98
C GLU A 118 15.40 9.35 19.34
N TRP A 119 16.04 8.59 18.44
CA TRP A 119 17.40 8.09 18.67
C TRP A 119 18.45 9.21 18.64
N ASN A 120 18.32 10.17 17.72
CA ASN A 120 19.25 11.31 17.61
C ASN A 120 19.16 12.28 18.81
N ASN A 121 17.99 12.37 19.47
CA ASN A 121 17.81 13.22 20.65
C ASN A 121 18.14 12.52 21.97
N SER A 122 18.40 11.20 21.96
CA SER A 122 18.79 10.43 23.15
C SER A 122 20.32 10.28 23.29
N ASN A 123 21.08 10.58 22.23
CA ASN A 123 22.54 10.48 22.18
C ASN A 123 23.25 11.84 22.12
N ASN A 124 22.60 12.91 22.60
CA ASN A 124 23.21 14.24 22.79
C ASN A 124 22.94 14.77 24.19
#